data_AF-A0A6I1NLT3-F1
#
_entry.id   AF-A0A6I1NLT3-F1
#
_cell.length_a   1.000
_cell.length_b   1.000
_cell.length_c   1.000
_cell.angle_alpha   90.00
_cell.angle_beta   90.00
_cell.angle_gamma   90.00
#
_symmetry.space_group_name_H-M   'P 1'
#
loop_
_entity.id
_entity.type
_entity.pdbx_description
1 polymer ?
#
loop_
_entity_poly.entity_id
_entity_poly.type
_entity_poly.pdbx_seq_one_letter_code
_entity_poly.pdbx_strand_id
1 'polypeptide(L)'
;MQTSTQDQSALVAGARFLHKGSSYRLNTFMCEVAKTQPKCPIIAELVAQWEAEDDAEVPAGMRRIKLRHCLPAEATYVSGSGICGCVAPISEIEVVGLVPWSTEDLIEHQERALQKGREGRQVVTIVRPIEQQEAA
;
A
#
# COMPACT_ATOMS: atom_id res chain seq x y z
N MET A 1 -0.91 22.83 -12.58
CA MET A 1 -1.51 21.49 -12.46
C MET A 1 -1.94 21.33 -11.01
N GLN A 2 -3.23 21.14 -10.75
CA GLN A 2 -3.78 21.12 -9.40
C GLN A 2 -3.43 19.77 -8.74
N THR A 3 -2.52 19.79 -7.77
CA THR A 3 -2.33 18.69 -6.83
C THR A 3 -3.56 18.60 -5.95
N SER A 4 -4.46 17.67 -6.28
CA SER A 4 -5.58 17.32 -5.42
C SER A 4 -5.03 16.73 -4.13
N THR A 5 -4.96 17.54 -3.09
CA THR A 5 -4.83 17.09 -1.71
C THR A 5 -6.10 16.33 -1.38
N GLN A 6 -6.16 15.05 -1.75
CA GLN A 6 -7.25 14.19 -1.31
C GLN A 6 -7.21 14.13 0.20
N ASP A 7 -8.36 14.48 0.79
CA ASP A 7 -8.55 14.54 2.21
C ASP A 7 -8.37 13.13 2.78
N GLN A 8 -7.20 12.86 3.38
CA GLN A 8 -6.88 11.57 3.99
C GLN A 8 -7.89 11.18 5.07
N SER A 9 -8.70 12.13 5.56
CA SER A 9 -9.80 11.86 6.49
C SER A 9 -10.91 10.97 5.89
N ALA A 10 -11.03 10.88 4.56
CA ALA A 10 -12.00 10.02 3.88
C ALA A 10 -11.54 8.55 3.74
N LEU A 11 -10.29 8.24 4.08
CA LEU A 11 -9.71 6.91 3.97
C LEU A 11 -10.04 6.06 5.20
N VAL A 12 -11.22 5.45 5.18
CA VAL A 12 -11.67 4.49 6.20
C VAL A 12 -11.90 3.10 5.58
N ALA A 13 -11.71 2.05 6.35
CA ALA A 13 -12.08 0.70 5.93
C ALA A 13 -13.59 0.65 5.67
N GLY A 14 -13.98 0.02 4.57
CA GLY A 14 -15.34 0.10 4.04
C GLY A 14 -15.58 1.26 3.07
N ALA A 15 -14.64 2.20 2.92
CA ALA A 15 -14.70 3.18 1.84
C ALA A 15 -14.70 2.49 0.48
N ARG A 16 -15.49 3.03 -0.46
CA ARG A 16 -15.47 2.64 -1.86
C ARG A 16 -14.56 3.60 -2.61
N PHE A 17 -13.64 3.05 -3.39
CA PHE A 17 -12.76 3.85 -4.23
C PHE A 17 -12.73 3.33 -5.67
N LEU A 18 -12.44 4.22 -6.60
CA LEU A 18 -12.14 3.90 -7.99
C LEU A 18 -10.63 3.82 -8.18
N HIS A 19 -10.18 2.81 -8.90
CA HIS A 19 -8.80 2.68 -9.35
C HIS A 19 -8.78 2.02 -10.72
N LYS A 20 -8.11 2.63 -11.70
CA LYS A 20 -8.02 2.13 -13.08
C LYS A 20 -9.38 1.72 -13.69
N GLY A 21 -10.41 2.54 -13.46
CA GLY A 21 -11.77 2.33 -13.98
C GLY A 21 -12.60 1.27 -13.26
N SER A 22 -12.07 0.63 -12.20
CA SER A 22 -12.78 -0.37 -11.40
C SER A 22 -13.09 0.15 -10.00
N SER A 23 -14.23 -0.27 -9.42
CA SER A 23 -14.62 0.08 -8.05
C SER A 23 -14.21 -1.02 -7.07
N TYR A 24 -13.64 -0.62 -5.94
CA TYR A 24 -13.16 -1.50 -4.88
C TYR A 24 -13.63 -1.02 -3.53
N ARG A 25 -13.73 -1.95 -2.57
CA ARG A 25 -13.90 -1.64 -1.14
C ARG A 25 -12.54 -1.66 -0.44
N LEU A 26 -12.18 -0.58 0.24
CA LEU A 26 -11.00 -0.48 1.10
C LEU A 26 -11.10 -1.48 2.25
N ASN A 27 -10.10 -2.35 2.38
CA ASN A 27 -10.01 -3.30 3.49
C ASN A 27 -8.96 -2.89 4.52
N THR A 28 -7.76 -2.54 4.06
CA THR A 28 -6.62 -2.27 4.95
C THR A 28 -5.67 -1.25 4.35
N PHE A 29 -4.88 -0.65 5.21
CA PHE A 29 -3.85 0.33 4.89
C PHE A 29 -2.48 -0.35 4.83
N MET A 30 -1.61 0.15 3.95
CA MET A 30 -0.28 -0.41 3.72
C MET A 30 0.76 0.70 3.52
N CYS A 31 1.97 0.43 3.98
CA CYS A 31 3.14 1.27 3.75
C CYS A 31 4.33 0.42 3.30
N GLU A 32 5.30 1.08 2.68
CA GLU A 32 6.54 0.44 2.26
C GLU A 32 7.38 0.02 3.47
N VAL A 33 7.92 -1.18 3.41
CA VAL A 33 8.89 -1.67 4.40
C VAL A 33 10.25 -1.05 4.05
N ALA A 34 10.77 -0.21 4.95
CA ALA A 34 12.11 0.34 4.79
C ALA A 34 13.15 -0.79 4.70
N LYS A 35 14.00 -0.75 3.67
CA LYS A 35 15.12 -1.68 3.52
C LYS A 35 16.06 -1.51 4.71
N THR A 36 16.05 -2.47 5.63
CA THR A 36 16.99 -2.48 6.75
C THR A 36 18.15 -3.39 6.39
N GLN A 37 19.37 -2.85 6.37
CA GLN A 37 20.56 -3.67 6.14
C GLN A 37 20.85 -4.53 7.38
N PRO A 38 21.12 -5.83 7.20
CA PRO A 38 21.55 -6.70 8.29
C PRO A 38 22.83 -6.18 8.94
N LYS A 39 22.94 -6.26 10.27
CA LYS A 39 24.15 -5.82 10.99
C LYS A 39 25.36 -6.72 10.76
N CYS A 40 25.12 -7.99 10.43
CA CYS A 40 26.19 -8.96 10.16
C CYS A 40 26.66 -8.80 8.70
N PRO A 41 27.94 -8.50 8.45
CA PRO A 41 28.46 -8.26 7.10
C PRO A 41 28.21 -9.41 6.12
N ILE A 42 28.37 -10.66 6.58
CA ILE A 42 28.15 -11.86 5.74
C ILE A 42 26.68 -11.96 5.32
N ILE A 43 25.75 -11.67 6.23
CA ILE A 43 24.32 -11.70 5.93
C ILE A 43 23.95 -10.51 5.03
N ALA A 44 24.56 -9.35 5.24
CA ALA A 44 24.32 -8.17 4.41
C ALA A 44 24.73 -8.41 2.96
N GLU A 45 25.89 -9.05 2.72
CA GLU A 45 26.37 -9.40 1.39
C GLU A 45 25.45 -10.43 0.70
N LEU A 46 25.04 -11.48 1.43
CA LEU A 46 24.08 -12.48 0.90
C LEU A 46 22.73 -11.85 0.54
N VAL A 47 22.20 -10.99 1.41
CA VAL A 47 20.94 -10.28 1.13
C VAL A 47 21.09 -9.33 -0.06
N ALA A 48 22.21 -8.60 -0.16
CA ALA A 48 22.46 -7.71 -1.28
C ALA A 48 22.55 -8.48 -2.62
N GLN A 49 23.19 -9.65 -2.62
CA GLN A 49 23.24 -10.49 -3.81
C GLN A 49 21.84 -10.96 -4.23
N TRP A 50 21.03 -11.49 -3.30
CA TRP A 50 19.67 -11.92 -3.61
C TRP A 50 18.78 -10.77 -4.07
N GLU A 51 18.89 -9.59 -3.46
CA GLU A 51 18.15 -8.41 -3.91
C GLU A 51 18.59 -7.96 -5.31
N ALA A 52 19.88 -8.06 -5.66
CA ALA A 52 20.36 -7.73 -6.99
C ALA A 52 19.88 -8.72 -8.07
N GLU A 53 19.83 -10.01 -7.75
CA GLU A 53 19.24 -11.05 -8.61
C GLU A 53 17.74 -10.79 -8.84
N ASP A 54 17.02 -10.48 -7.75
CA ASP A 54 15.60 -10.11 -7.79
C ASP A 54 15.33 -8.84 -8.62
N ASP A 55 16.16 -7.81 -8.46
CA ASP A 55 16.01 -6.53 -9.18
C ASP A 55 16.39 -6.67 -10.68
N ALA A 56 17.23 -7.63 -11.05
CA ALA A 56 17.57 -7.89 -12.46
C ALA A 56 16.38 -8.41 -13.28
N GLU A 57 15.39 -9.04 -12.63
CA GLU A 57 14.15 -9.49 -13.25
C GLU A 57 13.11 -8.38 -13.42
N VAL A 58 13.35 -7.21 -12.83
CA VAL A 58 12.42 -6.07 -12.87
C VAL A 58 12.67 -5.26 -14.14
N PRO A 59 11.61 -4.90 -14.91
CA PRO A 59 11.77 -4.06 -16.09
C PRO A 59 12.46 -2.72 -15.76
N ALA A 60 13.26 -2.23 -16.70
CA ALA A 60 13.95 -0.95 -16.55
C ALA A 60 12.98 0.18 -16.19
N GLY A 61 13.32 0.99 -15.17
CA GLY A 61 12.47 2.07 -14.66
C GLY A 61 11.39 1.60 -13.68
N MET A 62 11.34 0.32 -13.32
CA MET A 62 10.47 -0.22 -12.27
C MET A 62 11.31 -0.67 -11.05
N ARG A 63 10.67 -0.74 -9.87
CA ARG A 63 11.24 -1.26 -8.63
C ARG A 63 10.26 -2.20 -7.93
N ARG A 64 10.80 -3.21 -7.23
CA ARG A 64 10.02 -4.03 -6.29
C ARG A 64 9.89 -3.28 -4.97
N ILE A 65 8.67 -3.21 -4.45
CA ILE A 65 8.39 -2.67 -3.12
C ILE A 65 7.70 -3.72 -2.27
N LYS A 66 8.24 -3.90 -1.06
CA LYS A 66 7.67 -4.78 -0.04
C LYS A 66 6.71 -3.95 0.81
N LEU A 67 5.48 -4.41 0.95
CA LEU A 67 4.44 -3.72 1.71
C LEU A 67 4.13 -4.46 3.01
N ARG A 68 3.88 -3.69 4.07
CA ARG A 68 3.33 -4.17 5.33
C ARG A 68 2.03 -3.46 5.65
N HIS A 69 1.20 -4.08 6.49
CA HIS A 69 0.11 -3.36 7.11
C HIS A 69 0.63 -2.22 8.00
N CYS A 70 -0.09 -1.11 8.03
CA CYS A 70 0.25 0.04 8.83
C CYS A 70 -1.01 0.79 9.30
N LEU A 71 -0.82 1.81 10.12
CA LEU A 71 -1.91 2.71 10.48
C LEU A 71 -2.26 3.63 9.31
N PRO A 72 -3.50 4.16 9.24
CA PRO A 72 -3.92 5.05 8.16
C PRO A 72 -3.00 6.26 7.98
N ALA A 73 -2.48 6.83 9.07
CA ALA A 73 -1.59 7.99 9.04
C ALA A 73 -0.22 7.72 8.38
N GLU A 74 0.20 6.46 8.32
CA GLU A 74 1.47 6.03 7.70
C GLU A 74 1.28 5.50 6.28
N ALA A 75 0.01 5.39 5.84
CA ALA A 75 -0.34 4.66 4.65
C ALA A 75 0.07 5.41 3.39
N THR A 76 0.70 4.70 2.46
CA THR A 76 0.93 5.16 1.09
C THR A 76 0.15 4.33 0.08
N TYR A 77 -0.34 3.15 0.51
CA TYR A 77 -1.13 2.22 -0.28
C TYR A 77 -2.37 1.76 0.49
N VAL A 78 -3.37 1.32 -0.27
CA VAL A 78 -4.57 0.64 0.26
C VAL A 78 -4.76 -0.69 -0.45
N SER A 79 -5.35 -1.66 0.26
CA SER A 79 -5.88 -2.86 -0.39
C SER A 79 -7.38 -2.75 -0.61
N GLY A 80 -7.80 -3.13 -1.80
CA GLY A 80 -9.19 -3.18 -2.21
C GLY A 80 -9.70 -4.61 -2.41
N SER A 81 -10.95 -4.87 -2.06
CA SER A 81 -11.69 -6.07 -2.49
C SER A 81 -12.66 -5.70 -3.61
N GLY A 82 -12.67 -6.53 -4.66
CA GLY A 82 -13.47 -6.40 -5.88
C GLY A 82 -13.30 -7.67 -6.72
N ILE A 83 -13.45 -7.60 -8.04
CA ILE A 83 -13.43 -8.76 -8.94
C ILE A 83 -12.09 -9.54 -8.89
N CYS A 84 -10.96 -8.88 -8.63
CA CYS A 84 -9.64 -9.53 -8.46
C CYS A 84 -8.84 -9.03 -7.25
N GLY A 85 -9.46 -8.25 -6.35
CA GLY A 85 -8.74 -7.44 -5.37
C GLY A 85 -7.79 -6.42 -6.03
N CYS A 86 -7.21 -5.51 -5.24
CA CYS A 86 -6.17 -4.63 -5.73
C CYS A 86 -5.29 -4.13 -4.59
N VAL A 87 -4.08 -3.69 -4.94
CA VAL A 87 -3.27 -2.79 -4.13
C VAL A 87 -3.02 -1.55 -4.95
N ALA A 88 -3.44 -0.40 -4.44
CA ALA A 88 -3.37 0.87 -5.14
C ALA A 88 -2.67 1.92 -4.26
N PRO A 89 -1.78 2.75 -4.84
CA PRO A 89 -1.26 3.91 -4.11
C PRO A 89 -2.41 4.88 -3.85
N ILE A 90 -2.42 5.50 -2.66
CA ILE A 90 -3.46 6.45 -2.28
C ILE A 90 -3.53 7.64 -3.25
N SER A 91 -2.41 8.02 -3.87
CA SER A 91 -2.36 9.07 -4.89
C SER A 91 -3.07 8.74 -6.21
N GLU A 92 -3.42 7.47 -6.48
CA GLU A 92 -4.05 7.03 -7.74
C GLU A 92 -5.49 6.51 -7.55
N ILE A 93 -6.10 6.74 -6.40
CA ILE A 93 -7.49 6.33 -6.15
C ILE A 93 -8.42 7.53 -6.08
N GLU A 94 -9.70 7.31 -6.30
CA GLU A 94 -10.75 8.29 -6.03
C GLU A 94 -11.77 7.70 -5.07
N VAL A 95 -11.92 8.27 -3.87
CA VAL A 95 -12.93 7.79 -2.92
C VAL A 95 -14.31 8.29 -3.37
N VAL A 96 -15.21 7.35 -3.65
CA VAL A 96 -16.54 7.61 -4.24
C VAL A 96 -17.70 7.33 -3.30
N GLY A 97 -17.42 6.91 -2.06
CA GLY A 97 -18.43 6.73 -1.03
C GLY A 97 -18.09 5.63 -0.03
N LEU A 98 -19.11 5.05 0.59
CA LEU A 98 -19.00 3.96 1.55
C LEU A 98 -19.82 2.76 1.07
N VAL A 99 -19.47 1.56 1.53
CA VAL A 99 -20.33 0.38 1.37
C VAL A 99 -21.61 0.55 2.20
N PRO A 100 -22.76 0.05 1.71
CA PRO A 100 -24.05 0.20 2.38
C PRO A 100 -24.20 -0.84 3.52
N TRP A 101 -23.24 -0.82 4.44
CA TRP A 101 -23.24 -1.68 5.63
C TRP A 101 -23.83 -0.93 6.82
N SER A 102 -24.16 -1.69 7.86
CA SER A 102 -24.54 -1.07 9.13
C SER A 102 -23.36 -0.27 9.70
N THR A 103 -23.65 0.71 10.53
CA THR A 103 -22.61 1.47 11.24
C THR A 103 -21.74 0.55 12.10
N GLU A 104 -22.33 -0.47 12.72
CA GLU A 104 -21.64 -1.46 13.54
C GLU A 104 -20.63 -2.26 12.71
N ASP A 105 -21.05 -2.77 11.54
CA ASP A 105 -20.16 -3.49 10.63
C ASP A 105 -19.00 -2.63 10.12
N LEU A 106 -19.25 -1.35 9.84
CA LEU A 106 -18.22 -0.40 9.41
C LEU A 106 -17.19 -0.15 10.53
N ILE A 107 -17.65 0.01 11.77
CA ILE A 107 -16.78 0.17 12.94
C ILE A 107 -15.94 -1.09 13.13
N GLU A 108 -16.56 -2.26 13.14
CA GLU A 108 -15.84 -3.53 13.32
C GLU A 108 -14.81 -3.74 12.20
N HIS A 109 -15.17 -3.43 10.95
CA HIS A 109 -14.26 -3.54 9.82
C HIS A 109 -13.06 -2.58 9.96
N GLN A 110 -13.32 -1.33 10.38
CA GLN A 110 -12.28 -0.36 10.67
C GLN A 110 -11.36 -0.81 11.81
N GLU A 111 -11.91 -1.32 12.90
CA GLU A 111 -11.12 -1.84 14.03
C GLU A 111 -10.22 -3.00 13.61
N ARG A 112 -10.75 -3.95 12.82
CA ARG A 112 -9.94 -5.04 12.25
C ARG A 112 -8.82 -4.52 11.36
N ALA A 113 -9.06 -3.48 10.56
CA ALA A 113 -8.04 -2.85 9.72
C ALA A 113 -6.95 -2.18 10.58
N LEU A 114 -7.35 -1.46 11.63
CA LEU A 114 -6.43 -0.83 12.58
C LEU A 114 -5.60 -1.86 13.35
N GLN A 115 -6.22 -2.97 13.76
CA GLN A 115 -5.52 -4.06 14.43
C GLN A 115 -4.41 -4.65 13.55
N LYS A 116 -4.70 -4.93 12.27
CA LYS A 116 -3.67 -5.35 11.30
C LYS A 116 -2.57 -4.30 11.13
N GLY A 117 -2.95 -3.02 11.12
CA GLY A 117 -2.01 -1.91 11.06
C GLY A 117 -1.02 -1.91 12.24
N ARG A 118 -1.51 -2.19 13.45
CA ARG A 118 -0.69 -2.32 14.66
C ARG A 118 0.21 -3.55 14.65
N GLU A 119 -0.25 -4.66 14.08
CA GLU A 119 0.55 -5.88 13.93
C GLU A 119 1.72 -5.71 12.95
N GLY A 120 1.57 -4.84 11.95
CA GLY A 120 2.67 -4.48 11.06
C GLY A 120 3.14 -5.61 10.14
N ARG A 121 2.34 -6.66 9.94
CA ARG A 121 2.74 -7.85 9.18
C ARG A 121 3.01 -7.51 7.72
N GLN A 122 4.10 -8.07 7.16
CA GLN A 122 4.39 -8.00 5.73
C GLN A 122 3.34 -8.79 4.94
N VAL A 123 2.86 -8.20 3.83
CA VAL A 123 1.70 -8.72 3.09
C VAL A 123 2.07 -9.16 1.69
N VAL A 124 2.64 -8.26 0.90
CA VAL A 124 2.81 -8.47 -0.53
C VAL A 124 4.00 -7.67 -1.05
N THR A 125 4.60 -8.17 -2.13
CA THR A 125 5.57 -7.44 -2.94
C THR A 125 4.90 -7.03 -4.24
N ILE A 126 4.97 -5.74 -4.59
CA ILE A 126 4.45 -5.24 -5.87
C ILE A 126 5.57 -4.59 -6.68
N VAL A 127 5.40 -4.53 -8.00
CA VAL A 127 6.32 -3.85 -8.91
C VAL A 127 5.69 -2.52 -9.32
N ARG A 128 6.44 -1.43 -9.19
CA ARG A 128 5.98 -0.06 -9.47
C ARG A 128 7.03 0.74 -10.21
N PRO A 129 6.65 1.76 -10.99
CA PRO A 129 7.61 2.69 -11.57
C PRO A 129 8.46 3.33 -10.47
N ILE A 130 9.74 3.56 -10.75
CA ILE A 130 10.59 4.42 -9.92
C ILE A 130 10.04 5.83 -10.09
N GLU A 131 9.41 6.37 -9.04
CA GLU A 131 9.07 7.79 -9.02
C GLU A 131 10.39 8.55 -9.15
N GLN A 132 10.62 9.18 -10.31
CA GLN A 132 11.68 10.18 -10.44
C GLN A 132 11.30 11.28 -9.46
N GLN A 133 11.95 11.31 -8.29
CA GLN A 133 12.00 12.53 -7.50
C GLN A 133 12.57 13.59 -8.43
N GLU A 134 11.71 14.50 -8.92
CA GLU A 134 12.17 15.75 -9.49
C GLU A 134 13.05 16.39 -8.41
N ALA A 135 14.36 16.32 -8.62
CA ALA A 135 15.33 17.05 -7.84
C ALA A 135 15.02 18.53 -8.05
N ALA A 136 14.40 19.14 -7.04
CA ALA A 136 14.27 20.59 -6.93
C ALA A 136 15.65 21.21 -6.65
#